data_AF-A0A848XLY1-F1
#
_entry.id   AF-A0A848XLY1-F1
#
_cell.length_a   1.000
_cell.length_b   1.000
_cell.length_c   1.000
_cell.angle_alpha   90.00
_cell.angle_beta   90.00
_cell.angle_gamma   90.00
#
_symmetry.space_group_name_H-M   'P 1'
#
loop_
_entity.id
_entity.type
_entity.pdbx_description
1 polymer ?
#
loop_
_entity_poly.entity_id
_entity_poly.type
_entity_poly.pdbx_seq_one_letter_code
_entity_poly.pdbx_strand_id
1 'polypeptide(L)'
;MIGTCIHRGRPSRCLGALALALILGACQQELPTAQDPNLLPIDVTTVEARLSFSEFAEAARIFGGYGRASELGSAVIANQFGGELDAATLLRFSGYPSVAQVLDTTGTTRPDSSLTFLSGRIVLRLDTLESVHSGPVEFTAHALSEEWDGLTATWESAIDSAGVTVPWSAPGGGALTPIATATWDPAQGDSVDIVVDSAQVAAWADTTDQSRGVRISTTDPGVRMKVNSALFWLETLPSINPDTLIEVLATNRAFTFIYDPRPPVDSTELRVGGAPAWRSILDLAIPSALNGPVDLCAEVSCPVALTPEVISFAALRLTTRTPPASFAPSDTLSLDLRSVLAPDLLPKSPLGPTQVGLVGELLEPELFGSEAGTVIEIPVTGLIRDIVRGETLDGNPVSSSVALLSLFEPLSLQFLSFDGAGAPAEPVLRIILTFSNGIGG
;
A
#
# COMPACT_ATOMS: atom_id res chain seq x y z
N MET A 1 -48.42 7.57 15.32
CA MET A 1 -49.06 6.93 16.49
C MET A 1 -47.99 6.70 17.53
N ILE A 2 -48.08 7.44 18.65
CA ILE A 2 -47.75 7.12 20.05
C ILE A 2 -46.70 6.00 20.25
N GLY A 3 -45.56 6.15 20.92
CA GLY A 3 -45.05 7.18 21.81
C GLY A 3 -44.17 6.52 22.90
N THR A 4 -42.95 7.03 23.06
CA THR A 4 -42.21 7.28 24.32
C THR A 4 -42.09 6.23 25.44
N CYS A 5 -40.83 5.98 25.81
CA CYS A 5 -40.19 5.98 27.16
C CYS A 5 -40.94 5.48 28.40
N ILE A 6 -40.23 4.78 29.31
CA ILE A 6 -40.07 5.19 30.73
C ILE A 6 -38.97 4.41 31.45
N HIS A 7 -38.25 5.16 32.28
CA HIS A 7 -37.19 4.82 33.22
C HIS A 7 -37.71 4.24 34.56
N ARG A 8 -36.85 3.46 35.24
CA ARG A 8 -36.62 3.37 36.70
C ARG A 8 -37.77 2.96 37.66
N GLY A 9 -37.49 1.95 38.47
CA GLY A 9 -38.12 1.74 39.79
C GLY A 9 -37.53 0.56 40.60
N ARG A 10 -36.51 0.82 41.43
CA ARG A 10 -36.25 0.08 42.70
C ARG A 10 -37.41 0.39 43.69
N PRO A 11 -37.55 -0.22 44.90
CA PRO A 11 -36.91 -1.37 45.56
C PRO A 11 -37.95 -2.36 46.15
N SER A 12 -37.54 -3.47 46.78
CA SER A 12 -38.08 -3.88 48.11
C SER A 12 -37.43 -5.16 48.63
N ARG A 13 -36.92 -5.05 49.86
CA ARG A 13 -36.44 -6.13 50.72
C ARG A 13 -37.62 -6.74 51.47
N CYS A 14 -37.69 -8.07 51.54
CA CYS A 14 -38.21 -8.88 52.66
C CYS A 14 -37.45 -10.21 52.58
N LEU A 15 -36.39 -10.42 53.36
CA LEU A 15 -36.38 -10.96 54.73
C LEU A 15 -37.36 -12.12 54.95
N GLY A 16 -36.79 -13.31 55.14
CA GLY A 16 -37.49 -14.54 55.52
C GLY A 16 -36.49 -15.69 55.59
N ALA A 17 -35.69 -15.70 56.64
CA ALA A 17 -34.71 -16.73 56.94
C ALA A 17 -35.40 -18.05 57.33
N LEU A 18 -34.89 -19.19 56.84
CA LEU A 18 -34.90 -20.44 57.58
C LEU A 18 -33.56 -21.14 57.36
N ALA A 19 -32.79 -21.26 58.44
CA ALA A 19 -31.55 -22.02 58.51
C ALA A 19 -31.86 -23.47 58.89
N LEU A 20 -31.16 -24.43 58.28
CA LEU A 20 -30.75 -25.73 58.85
C LEU A 20 -29.77 -26.36 57.83
N ALA A 21 -28.46 -26.28 58.05
CA ALA A 21 -27.63 -27.16 58.87
C ALA A 21 -26.76 -28.07 57.99
N LEU A 22 -25.45 -27.95 58.23
CA LEU A 22 -24.33 -28.67 57.65
C LEU A 22 -24.52 -30.19 57.56
N ILE A 23 -24.20 -30.75 56.40
CA ILE A 23 -23.51 -32.06 56.30
C ILE A 23 -22.29 -31.85 55.39
N LEU A 24 -21.12 -31.71 56.00
CA LEU A 24 -19.83 -31.85 55.33
C LEU A 24 -19.61 -33.34 55.05
N GLY A 25 -20.09 -33.79 53.89
CA GLY A 25 -19.69 -35.06 53.28
C GLY A 25 -18.73 -34.76 52.14
N ALA A 26 -17.45 -35.08 52.34
CA ALA A 26 -16.44 -35.01 51.31
C ALA A 26 -16.77 -36.00 50.18
N CYS A 27 -17.40 -35.52 49.11
CA CYS A 27 -17.36 -36.15 47.81
C CYS A 27 -16.26 -35.45 47.00
N GLN A 28 -15.07 -36.04 46.99
CA GLN A 28 -14.11 -35.76 45.92
C GLN A 28 -14.78 -36.18 44.61
N GLN A 29 -15.12 -35.20 43.77
CA GLN A 29 -15.33 -35.46 42.37
C GLN A 29 -13.95 -35.72 41.75
N GLU A 30 -13.64 -36.99 41.49
CA GLU A 30 -12.54 -37.35 40.61
C GLU A 30 -12.85 -36.80 39.21
N LEU A 31 -12.04 -35.85 38.76
CA LEU A 31 -11.96 -35.46 37.35
C LEU A 31 -11.45 -36.69 36.56
N PRO A 32 -12.15 -37.19 35.53
CA PRO A 32 -11.73 -38.38 34.78
C PRO A 32 -10.57 -38.11 33.81
N THR A 33 -9.70 -37.15 34.11
CA THR A 33 -8.49 -36.80 33.34
C THR A 33 -7.34 -36.39 34.23
N ALA A 34 -7.24 -36.91 35.46
CA ALA A 34 -5.97 -36.91 36.17
C ALA A 34 -5.05 -37.93 35.45
N GLN A 35 -4.36 -37.48 34.41
CA GLN A 35 -3.22 -38.20 33.86
C GLN A 35 -2.24 -38.45 35.00
N ASP A 36 -1.83 -39.71 35.18
CA ASP A 36 -0.72 -40.06 36.05
C ASP A 36 0.49 -39.18 35.66
N PRO A 37 1.05 -38.37 36.58
CA PRO A 37 2.21 -37.53 36.28
C PRO A 37 3.47 -38.34 35.92
N ASN A 38 3.43 -39.67 36.03
CA ASN A 38 4.49 -40.58 35.61
C ASN A 38 4.23 -41.34 34.30
N LEU A 39 3.15 -41.06 33.54
CA LEU A 39 2.83 -41.89 32.37
C LEU A 39 3.66 -41.61 31.11
N LEU A 40 4.34 -40.46 31.00
CA LEU A 40 5.50 -40.24 30.10
C LEU A 40 6.27 -38.98 30.56
N PRO A 41 7.47 -39.07 31.17
CA PRO A 41 8.35 -37.92 31.26
C PRO A 41 8.95 -37.72 29.86
N ILE A 42 8.25 -36.99 28.99
CA ILE A 42 8.88 -36.44 27.81
C ILE A 42 9.58 -35.18 28.28
N ASP A 43 10.87 -35.26 28.53
CA ASP A 43 11.67 -34.06 28.73
C ASP A 43 11.68 -33.31 27.39
N VAL A 44 10.99 -32.17 27.34
CA VAL A 44 10.93 -31.33 26.15
C VAL A 44 12.02 -30.27 26.24
N THR A 45 12.91 -30.24 25.26
CA THR A 45 13.95 -29.20 25.14
C THR A 45 13.57 -28.28 24.00
N THR A 46 13.42 -26.98 24.27
CA THR A 46 13.14 -25.95 23.26
C THR A 46 14.30 -24.99 23.17
N VAL A 47 14.83 -24.80 21.97
CA VAL A 47 16.03 -23.98 21.69
C VAL A 47 15.76 -22.99 20.56
N GLU A 48 16.37 -21.81 20.64
CA GLU A 48 16.32 -20.80 19.58
C GLU A 48 17.61 -20.80 18.76
N ALA A 49 17.48 -20.86 17.44
CA ALA A 49 18.55 -20.65 16.48
C ALA A 49 18.30 -19.38 15.67
N ARG A 50 19.36 -18.60 15.42
CA ARG A 50 19.33 -17.41 14.57
C ARG A 50 20.34 -17.59 13.46
N LEU A 51 19.86 -17.63 12.22
CA LEU A 51 20.68 -17.79 11.04
C LEU A 51 20.90 -16.41 10.41
N SER A 52 22.15 -16.04 10.17
CA SER A 52 22.50 -14.83 9.40
C SER A 52 22.05 -14.97 7.95
N PHE A 53 22.05 -13.88 7.18
CA PHE A 53 21.57 -13.91 5.79
C PHE A 53 22.27 -15.00 4.98
N SER A 54 23.60 -15.08 5.07
CA SER A 54 24.41 -16.08 4.36
C SER A 54 24.18 -17.53 4.81
N GLU A 55 23.59 -17.74 5.98
CA GLU A 55 23.29 -19.08 6.51
C GLU A 55 21.92 -19.61 6.08
N PHE A 56 20.98 -18.73 5.68
CA PHE A 56 19.63 -19.16 5.25
C PHE A 56 19.23 -18.71 3.85
N ALA A 57 19.98 -17.82 3.21
CA ALA A 57 19.67 -17.27 1.89
C ALA A 57 20.93 -17.09 1.04
N GLU A 58 20.78 -17.24 -0.27
CA GLU A 58 21.87 -17.10 -1.25
C GLU A 58 21.83 -15.78 -2.00
N ALA A 59 20.65 -15.19 -2.18
CA ALA A 59 20.49 -13.95 -2.94
C ALA A 59 19.28 -13.14 -2.49
N ALA A 60 19.41 -11.81 -2.62
CA ALA A 60 18.31 -10.84 -2.54
C ALA A 60 18.30 -9.99 -3.82
N ARG A 61 17.13 -9.82 -4.43
CA ARG A 61 16.95 -9.07 -5.69
C ARG A 61 15.77 -8.12 -5.57
N ILE A 62 15.93 -6.88 -6.01
CA ILE A 62 14.82 -5.91 -6.07
C ILE A 62 14.39 -5.73 -7.53
N PHE A 63 13.09 -5.85 -7.78
CA PHE A 63 12.50 -5.59 -9.08
C PHE A 63 11.46 -4.48 -8.96
N GLY A 64 11.52 -3.48 -9.84
CA GLY A 64 10.50 -2.43 -9.97
C GLY A 64 9.55 -2.69 -11.14
N GLY A 65 8.52 -1.85 -11.27
CA GLY A 65 7.61 -1.86 -12.42
C GLY A 65 6.48 -2.88 -12.30
N TYR A 66 6.07 -3.24 -11.07
CA TYR A 66 4.83 -3.99 -10.83
C TYR A 66 3.59 -3.12 -10.79
N GLY A 67 3.78 -1.80 -10.71
CA GLY A 67 2.75 -0.78 -10.77
C GLY A 67 3.34 0.54 -11.27
N ARG A 68 2.47 1.49 -11.63
CA ARG A 68 2.82 2.82 -12.17
C ARG A 68 1.96 3.91 -11.53
N ALA A 69 2.41 5.16 -11.61
CA ALA A 69 1.67 6.31 -11.06
C ALA A 69 0.21 6.40 -11.57
N SER A 70 -0.02 6.03 -12.83
CA SER A 70 -1.35 6.03 -13.48
C SER A 70 -2.32 4.99 -12.91
N GLU A 71 -1.82 3.98 -12.18
CA GLU A 71 -2.63 2.90 -11.60
C GLU A 71 -3.04 3.18 -10.15
N LEU A 72 -2.53 4.25 -9.53
CA LEU A 72 -2.81 4.61 -8.13
C LEU A 72 -4.24 5.08 -7.88
N GLY A 73 -4.93 5.58 -8.90
CA GLY A 73 -6.25 6.22 -8.74
C GLY A 73 -6.22 7.54 -7.94
N SER A 74 -5.03 8.01 -7.57
CA SER A 74 -4.75 9.30 -6.93
C SER A 74 -3.53 9.93 -7.59
N ALA A 75 -3.26 11.19 -7.29
CA ALA A 75 -2.10 11.90 -7.83
C ALA A 75 -1.32 12.66 -6.76
N VAL A 76 -0.10 13.06 -7.10
CA VAL A 76 0.78 13.83 -6.22
C VAL A 76 1.18 15.13 -6.92
N ILE A 77 1.19 16.21 -6.15
CA ILE A 77 1.77 17.50 -6.54
C ILE A 77 2.82 17.85 -5.49
N ALA A 78 4.04 18.12 -5.91
CA ALA A 78 5.14 18.44 -5.01
C ALA A 78 6.10 19.44 -5.67
N ASN A 79 6.74 20.25 -4.84
CA ASN A 79 7.82 21.13 -5.25
C ASN A 79 8.92 21.07 -4.20
N GLN A 80 10.10 20.58 -4.58
CA GLN A 80 11.26 20.40 -3.69
C GLN A 80 10.91 19.71 -2.35
N PHE A 81 9.94 18.80 -2.36
CA PHE A 81 9.56 18.07 -1.16
C PHE A 81 10.71 17.17 -0.71
N GLY A 82 10.99 17.12 0.59
CA GLY A 82 12.18 16.42 1.11
C GLY A 82 13.52 16.98 0.60
N GLY A 83 13.51 18.17 -0.02
CA GLY A 83 14.68 18.81 -0.61
C GLY A 83 14.98 18.45 -2.07
N GLU A 84 14.23 17.51 -2.67
CA GLU A 84 14.52 17.02 -4.02
C GLU A 84 13.29 16.66 -4.88
N LEU A 85 12.16 16.26 -4.29
CA LEU A 85 11.03 15.73 -5.05
C LEU A 85 10.17 16.84 -5.65
N ASP A 86 10.11 16.85 -6.97
CA ASP A 86 9.12 17.57 -7.75
C ASP A 86 8.09 16.59 -8.33
N ALA A 87 6.81 16.94 -8.27
CA ALA A 87 5.73 16.16 -8.85
C ALA A 87 4.64 17.05 -9.43
N ALA A 88 4.11 16.66 -10.58
CA ALA A 88 3.02 17.37 -11.24
C ALA A 88 1.92 16.39 -11.67
N THR A 89 0.68 16.76 -11.40
CA THR A 89 -0.50 15.99 -11.82
C THR A 89 -0.84 16.32 -13.27
N LEU A 90 -1.10 15.28 -14.08
CA LEU A 90 -1.55 15.41 -15.45
C LEU A 90 -2.99 14.91 -15.59
N LEU A 91 -3.85 15.73 -16.20
CA LEU A 91 -5.24 15.37 -16.49
C LEU A 91 -5.51 15.45 -17.98
N ARG A 92 -6.28 14.49 -18.49
CA ARG A 92 -6.93 14.57 -19.80
C ARG A 92 -8.42 14.32 -19.61
N PHE A 93 -9.26 15.18 -20.18
CA PHE A 93 -10.70 14.99 -20.13
C PHE A 93 -11.22 14.15 -21.30
N SER A 94 -12.27 13.39 -21.04
CA SER A 94 -13.09 12.73 -22.06
C SER A 94 -13.91 13.77 -22.84
N GLY A 95 -14.61 13.32 -23.88
CA GLY A 95 -15.59 14.18 -24.55
C GLY A 95 -16.66 14.67 -23.57
N TYR A 96 -17.12 15.89 -23.77
CA TYR A 96 -18.13 16.49 -22.90
C TYR A 96 -19.49 15.78 -23.05
N PRO A 97 -20.33 15.81 -22.01
CA PRO A 97 -21.67 15.25 -22.08
C PRO A 97 -22.45 15.83 -23.27
N SER A 98 -23.04 14.97 -24.10
CA SER A 98 -23.87 15.38 -25.23
C SER A 98 -25.34 15.60 -24.84
N VAL A 99 -25.73 15.17 -23.64
CA VAL A 99 -27.09 15.32 -23.10
C VAL A 99 -27.04 15.65 -21.62
N ALA A 100 -27.90 16.57 -21.17
CA ALA A 100 -28.12 16.88 -19.76
C ALA A 100 -29.61 16.88 -19.41
N GLN A 101 -29.96 16.59 -18.16
CA GLN A 101 -31.33 16.73 -17.67
C GLN A 101 -31.57 18.16 -17.20
N VAL A 102 -32.55 18.84 -17.81
CA VAL A 102 -32.80 20.27 -17.61
C VAL A 102 -34.25 20.47 -17.20
N LEU A 103 -34.49 21.38 -16.26
CA LEU A 103 -35.84 21.82 -15.94
C LEU A 103 -36.33 22.80 -17.01
N ASP A 104 -37.40 22.44 -17.71
CA ASP A 104 -38.05 23.33 -18.67
C ASP A 104 -38.82 24.47 -17.97
N THR A 105 -39.31 25.43 -18.76
CA THR A 105 -40.08 26.59 -18.26
C THR A 105 -41.43 26.22 -17.63
N THR A 106 -41.86 24.96 -17.76
CA THR A 106 -43.07 24.43 -17.11
C THR A 106 -42.78 23.71 -15.79
N GLY A 107 -41.50 23.63 -15.39
CA GLY A 107 -41.07 22.89 -14.20
C GLY A 107 -40.95 21.39 -14.42
N THR A 108 -40.87 20.92 -15.68
CA THR A 108 -40.70 19.51 -16.01
C THR A 108 -39.25 19.23 -16.40
N THR A 109 -38.63 18.20 -15.83
CA THR A 109 -37.28 17.78 -16.21
C THR A 109 -37.30 17.03 -17.55
N ARG A 110 -36.46 17.43 -18.50
CA ARG A 110 -36.34 16.84 -19.84
C ARG A 110 -34.86 16.75 -20.26
N PRO A 111 -34.50 15.75 -21.08
CA PRO A 111 -33.18 15.70 -21.69
C PRO A 111 -33.03 16.83 -22.72
N ASP A 112 -31.93 17.58 -22.62
CA ASP A 112 -31.47 18.54 -23.61
C ASP A 112 -30.18 18.03 -24.26
N SER A 113 -30.14 17.98 -25.58
CA SER A 113 -28.98 17.58 -26.37
C SER A 113 -28.29 18.73 -27.10
N SER A 114 -28.72 19.97 -26.87
CA SER A 114 -28.11 21.17 -27.43
C SER A 114 -27.61 22.04 -26.28
N LEU A 115 -26.34 21.83 -25.95
CA LEU A 115 -25.65 22.43 -24.82
C LEU A 115 -24.57 23.39 -25.32
N THR A 116 -24.50 24.58 -24.72
CA THR A 116 -23.40 25.53 -24.95
C THR A 116 -22.54 25.63 -23.71
N PHE A 117 -21.28 25.23 -23.80
CA PHE A 117 -20.34 25.28 -22.69
C PHE A 117 -19.69 26.66 -22.62
N LEU A 118 -19.84 27.36 -21.50
CA LEU A 118 -19.40 28.74 -21.32
C LEU A 118 -18.10 28.86 -20.55
N SER A 119 -17.91 28.04 -19.52
CA SER A 119 -16.72 28.05 -18.67
C SER A 119 -16.55 26.67 -18.05
N GLY A 120 -15.46 26.46 -17.32
CA GLY A 120 -15.33 25.29 -16.48
C GLY A 120 -14.57 25.58 -15.19
N ARG A 121 -14.62 24.62 -14.27
CA ARG A 121 -13.74 24.58 -13.11
C ARG A 121 -13.20 23.18 -12.92
N ILE A 122 -11.89 23.10 -12.69
CA ILE A 122 -11.25 21.88 -12.23
C ILE A 122 -11.28 21.91 -10.70
N VAL A 123 -11.89 20.90 -10.11
CA VAL A 123 -12.00 20.75 -8.66
C VAL A 123 -11.08 19.62 -8.25
N LEU A 124 -9.99 19.95 -7.56
CA LEU A 124 -9.12 18.93 -6.97
C LEU A 124 -9.56 18.70 -5.54
N ARG A 125 -9.79 17.42 -5.20
CA ARG A 125 -10.04 17.00 -3.83
C ARG A 125 -8.74 16.48 -3.23
N LEU A 126 -8.30 17.11 -2.16
CA LEU A 126 -7.03 16.87 -1.51
C LEU A 126 -7.21 15.92 -0.33
N ASP A 127 -6.23 15.05 -0.13
CA ASP A 127 -6.10 14.30 1.11
C ASP A 127 -5.38 15.16 2.13
N THR A 128 -6.12 15.75 3.07
CA THR A 128 -5.55 16.67 4.05
C THR A 128 -4.74 15.98 5.14
N LEU A 129 -4.88 14.65 5.29
CA LEU A 129 -4.13 13.87 6.29
C LEU A 129 -2.78 13.42 5.72
N GLU A 130 -2.74 13.03 4.45
CA GLU A 130 -1.50 12.62 3.79
C GLU A 130 -0.75 13.78 3.09
N SER A 131 -1.37 14.96 2.97
CA SER A 131 -0.67 16.14 2.45
C SER A 131 0.25 16.76 3.52
N VAL A 132 1.40 17.27 3.09
CA VAL A 132 2.39 17.92 3.93
C VAL A 132 2.58 19.36 3.44
N HIS A 133 2.19 20.31 4.30
CA HIS A 133 2.23 21.75 4.03
C HIS A 133 2.26 22.53 5.36
N SER A 134 2.61 23.82 5.31
CA SER A 134 2.68 24.69 6.50
C SER A 134 1.58 25.75 6.58
N GLY A 135 0.74 25.85 5.55
CA GLY A 135 -0.33 26.84 5.43
C GLY A 135 -1.10 26.68 4.12
N PRO A 136 -1.74 27.75 3.64
CA PRO A 136 -2.32 27.79 2.29
C PRO A 136 -1.27 27.47 1.22
N VAL A 137 -1.71 26.82 0.14
CA VAL A 137 -0.84 26.36 -0.96
C VAL A 137 -1.31 26.96 -2.28
N GLU A 138 -0.38 27.52 -3.05
CA GLU A 138 -0.63 28.00 -4.41
C GLU A 138 -0.50 26.86 -5.44
N PHE A 139 -1.55 26.69 -6.23
CA PHE A 139 -1.61 25.79 -7.38
C PHE A 139 -1.56 26.58 -8.68
N THR A 140 -0.87 26.02 -9.66
CA THR A 140 -0.76 26.55 -11.02
C THR A 140 -1.25 25.50 -12.01
N ALA A 141 -2.11 25.91 -12.93
CA ALA A 141 -2.62 25.07 -14.00
C ALA A 141 -2.12 25.58 -15.35
N HIS A 142 -1.58 24.65 -16.14
CA HIS A 142 -1.08 24.92 -17.47
C HIS A 142 -1.63 23.92 -18.49
N ALA A 143 -1.99 24.39 -19.67
CA ALA A 143 -2.35 23.52 -20.79
C ALA A 143 -1.10 22.84 -21.34
N LEU A 144 -1.22 21.54 -21.62
CA LEU A 144 -0.23 20.77 -22.36
C LEU A 144 -0.41 21.05 -23.86
N SER A 145 0.71 21.12 -24.58
CA SER A 145 0.73 21.36 -26.05
C SER A 145 1.47 20.29 -26.84
N GLU A 146 1.88 19.21 -26.19
CA GLU A 146 2.58 18.07 -26.80
C GLU A 146 1.77 16.81 -26.61
N GLU A 147 1.78 15.92 -27.61
CA GLU A 147 1.18 14.59 -27.48
C GLU A 147 1.80 13.83 -26.32
N TRP A 148 0.95 13.21 -25.50
CA TRP A 148 1.37 12.43 -24.34
C TRP A 148 0.50 11.21 -24.14
N ASP A 149 0.99 10.25 -23.37
CA ASP A 149 0.22 9.08 -22.98
C ASP A 149 0.00 9.05 -21.46
N GLY A 150 -1.25 9.08 -21.04
CA GLY A 150 -1.59 9.15 -19.62
C GLY A 150 -1.26 7.90 -18.81
N LEU A 151 -0.94 6.78 -19.47
CA LEU A 151 -0.53 5.55 -18.80
C LEU A 151 0.98 5.45 -18.62
N THR A 152 1.76 6.04 -19.51
CA THR A 152 3.22 5.85 -19.57
C THR A 152 4.04 7.12 -19.38
N ALA A 153 3.43 8.32 -19.42
CA ALA A 153 4.17 9.56 -19.23
C ALA A 153 5.01 9.56 -17.95
N THR A 154 6.22 10.09 -18.05
CA THR A 154 7.19 10.24 -16.98
C THR A 154 7.65 11.70 -16.91
N TRP A 155 8.54 12.04 -15.98
CA TRP A 155 9.09 13.40 -15.93
C TRP A 155 9.88 13.76 -17.19
N GLU A 156 10.59 12.80 -17.78
CA GLU A 156 11.45 13.03 -18.95
C GLU A 156 10.75 12.74 -20.28
N SER A 157 9.76 11.83 -20.28
CA SER A 157 9.12 11.33 -21.50
C SER A 157 7.60 11.52 -21.50
N ALA A 158 7.08 12.05 -22.62
CA ALA A 158 5.65 12.19 -22.87
C ALA A 158 4.96 10.84 -23.13
N ILE A 159 5.70 9.91 -23.74
CA ILE A 159 5.28 8.52 -24.00
C ILE A 159 6.46 7.62 -23.66
N ASP A 160 6.24 6.60 -22.83
CA ASP A 160 7.25 5.58 -22.48
C ASP A 160 6.64 4.18 -22.54
N SER A 161 6.27 3.79 -23.76
CA SER A 161 5.60 2.53 -24.05
C SER A 161 6.58 1.49 -24.62
N ALA A 162 6.20 0.21 -24.63
CA ALA A 162 7.07 -0.84 -25.12
C ALA A 162 7.45 -0.62 -26.60
N GLY A 163 8.71 -0.25 -26.84
CA GLY A 163 9.25 -0.01 -28.18
C GLY A 163 9.16 1.42 -28.69
N VAL A 164 8.53 2.35 -27.95
CA VAL A 164 8.45 3.77 -28.32
C VAL A 164 8.60 4.64 -27.07
N THR A 165 9.66 5.44 -27.06
CA THR A 165 9.90 6.49 -26.07
C THR A 165 9.95 7.83 -26.79
N VAL A 166 9.08 8.77 -26.39
CA VAL A 166 9.04 10.14 -26.92
C VAL A 166 9.35 11.09 -25.75
N PRO A 167 10.49 11.81 -25.77
CA PRO A 167 10.83 12.76 -24.71
C PRO A 167 9.88 13.96 -24.75
N TRP A 168 9.65 14.59 -23.60
CA TRP A 168 9.09 15.94 -23.58
C TRP A 168 10.08 16.94 -24.21
N SER A 169 9.60 18.04 -24.78
CA SER A 169 10.48 19.14 -25.20
C SER A 169 11.24 19.78 -24.04
N ALA A 170 10.66 19.74 -22.83
CA ALA A 170 11.25 20.14 -21.57
C ALA A 170 10.78 19.19 -20.45
N PRO A 171 11.67 18.77 -19.52
CA PRO A 171 11.29 17.90 -18.41
C PRO A 171 10.11 18.46 -17.60
N GLY A 172 9.27 17.56 -17.09
CA GLY A 172 8.13 17.89 -16.26
C GLY A 172 6.85 18.23 -17.03
N GLY A 173 6.74 17.91 -18.33
CA GLY A 173 5.49 18.07 -19.10
C GLY A 173 5.58 18.93 -20.37
N GLY A 174 6.78 19.19 -20.88
CA GLY A 174 6.97 19.88 -22.16
C GLY A 174 6.69 21.38 -22.10
N ALA A 175 6.31 21.96 -23.24
CA ALA A 175 5.91 23.34 -23.33
C ALA A 175 4.53 23.55 -22.68
N LEU A 176 4.42 24.58 -21.83
CA LEU A 176 3.26 24.82 -20.99
C LEU A 176 2.67 26.20 -21.27
N THR A 177 1.35 26.25 -21.47
CA THR A 177 0.61 27.52 -21.62
C THR A 177 -0.17 27.80 -20.33
N PRO A 178 0.04 28.94 -19.64
CA PRO A 178 -0.69 29.25 -18.41
C PRO A 178 -2.21 29.29 -18.63
N ILE A 179 -2.97 28.67 -17.72
CA ILE A 179 -4.44 28.74 -17.68
C ILE A 179 -4.87 29.61 -16.51
N ALA A 180 -4.51 29.19 -15.29
CA ALA A 180 -4.98 29.81 -14.07
C ALA A 180 -4.07 29.49 -12.88
N THR A 181 -4.21 30.27 -11.82
CA THR A 181 -3.70 29.97 -10.48
C THR A 181 -4.86 29.90 -9.49
N ALA A 182 -4.68 29.11 -8.44
CA ALA A 182 -5.66 28.99 -7.36
C ALA A 182 -4.93 28.79 -6.03
N THR A 183 -5.45 29.37 -4.96
CA THR A 183 -4.92 29.13 -3.61
C THR A 183 -5.88 28.20 -2.88
N TRP A 184 -5.36 27.10 -2.36
CA TRP A 184 -6.07 26.26 -1.42
C TRP A 184 -5.75 26.73 0.01
N ASP A 185 -6.79 26.89 0.83
CA ASP A 185 -6.65 27.15 2.26
C ASP A 185 -7.19 25.94 3.05
N PRO A 186 -6.34 25.22 3.81
CA PRO A 186 -6.79 24.08 4.63
C PRO A 186 -7.86 24.45 5.66
N ALA A 187 -7.97 25.72 6.06
CA ALA A 187 -9.00 26.19 6.97
C ALA A 187 -10.39 26.29 6.32
N GLN A 188 -10.47 26.32 4.99
CA GLN A 188 -11.72 26.51 4.25
C GLN A 188 -12.31 25.21 3.69
N GLY A 189 -11.49 24.16 3.53
CA GLY A 189 -11.97 22.86 3.08
C GLY A 189 -10.86 21.95 2.53
N ASP A 190 -11.29 20.83 1.94
CA ASP A 190 -10.41 19.80 1.34
C ASP A 190 -10.29 19.94 -0.19
N SER A 191 -10.76 21.04 -0.76
CA SER A 191 -10.92 21.17 -2.21
C SER A 191 -10.35 22.50 -2.73
N VAL A 192 -9.80 22.48 -3.94
CA VAL A 192 -9.34 23.67 -4.67
C VAL A 192 -10.05 23.77 -6.02
N ASP A 193 -10.59 24.96 -6.28
CA ASP A 193 -11.28 25.29 -7.52
C ASP A 193 -10.36 26.10 -8.44
N ILE A 194 -10.07 25.55 -9.62
CA ILE A 194 -9.28 26.23 -10.66
C ILE A 194 -10.22 26.58 -11.81
N VAL A 195 -10.47 27.87 -11.99
CA VAL A 195 -11.38 28.38 -13.04
C VAL A 195 -10.71 28.30 -14.41
N VAL A 196 -11.47 27.83 -15.41
CA VAL A 196 -11.06 27.62 -16.80
C VAL A 196 -11.98 28.41 -17.70
N ASP A 197 -11.41 29.21 -18.61
CA ASP A 197 -12.18 30.03 -19.53
C ASP A 197 -12.82 29.25 -20.68
N SER A 198 -13.70 29.93 -21.43
CA SER A 198 -14.42 29.36 -22.56
C SER A 198 -13.50 28.87 -23.69
N ALA A 199 -12.36 29.55 -23.91
CA ALA A 199 -11.43 29.23 -24.97
C ALA A 199 -10.71 27.90 -24.69
N GLN A 200 -10.26 27.71 -23.46
CA GLN A 200 -9.64 26.46 -23.03
C GLN A 200 -10.64 25.32 -22.94
N VAL A 201 -11.88 25.60 -22.48
CA VAL A 201 -12.99 24.64 -22.53
C VAL A 201 -13.24 24.18 -23.96
N ALA A 202 -13.27 25.09 -24.93
CA ALA A 202 -13.45 24.74 -26.34
C ALA A 202 -12.28 23.91 -26.89
N ALA A 203 -11.04 24.26 -26.52
CA ALA A 203 -9.84 23.51 -26.95
C ALA A 203 -9.87 22.05 -26.46
N TRP A 204 -10.27 21.80 -25.20
CA TRP A 204 -10.34 20.44 -24.65
C TRP A 204 -11.53 19.61 -25.16
N ALA A 205 -12.52 20.25 -25.79
CA ALA A 205 -13.65 19.54 -26.40
C ALA A 205 -13.23 18.72 -27.64
N ASP A 206 -12.13 19.10 -28.32
CA ASP A 206 -11.59 18.33 -29.44
C ASP A 206 -10.92 17.05 -28.95
N THR A 207 -11.69 15.95 -28.98
CA THR A 207 -11.18 14.66 -28.52
C THR A 207 -10.18 13.99 -29.45
N THR A 208 -9.94 14.55 -30.65
CA THR A 208 -8.98 14.02 -31.62
C THR A 208 -7.56 14.52 -31.36
N ASP A 209 -7.43 15.70 -30.74
CA ASP A 209 -6.15 16.26 -30.30
C ASP A 209 -5.59 15.46 -29.11
N GLN A 210 -4.48 14.75 -29.33
CA GLN A 210 -3.79 13.98 -28.28
C GLN A 210 -2.87 14.82 -27.41
N SER A 211 -2.60 16.07 -27.78
CA SER A 211 -1.82 16.99 -26.95
C SER A 211 -2.61 17.55 -25.77
N ARG A 212 -3.94 17.54 -25.90
CA ARG A 212 -4.84 18.11 -24.89
C ARG A 212 -4.58 17.54 -23.50
N GLY A 213 -4.68 18.44 -22.53
CA GLY A 213 -4.62 18.12 -21.12
C GLY A 213 -4.21 19.33 -20.31
N VAL A 214 -4.14 19.13 -19.00
CA VAL A 214 -3.67 20.11 -18.05
C VAL A 214 -2.63 19.48 -17.14
N ARG A 215 -1.56 20.23 -16.90
CA ARG A 215 -0.59 19.98 -15.84
C ARG A 215 -0.91 20.89 -14.67
N ILE A 216 -1.04 20.31 -13.50
CA ILE A 216 -1.26 21.02 -12.23
C ILE A 216 -0.04 20.81 -11.35
N SER A 217 0.54 21.90 -10.89
CA SER A 217 1.74 21.94 -10.05
C SER A 217 1.61 22.97 -8.94
N THR A 218 2.54 22.97 -7.98
CA THR A 218 2.70 24.03 -6.99
C THR A 218 4.03 24.74 -7.16
N THR A 219 4.06 26.02 -6.80
CA THR A 219 5.24 26.87 -6.72
C THR A 219 5.82 26.92 -5.31
N ASP A 220 5.12 26.38 -4.32
CA ASP A 220 5.49 26.45 -2.90
C ASP A 220 6.50 25.34 -2.55
N PRO A 221 7.74 25.69 -2.15
CA PRO A 221 8.77 24.70 -1.88
C PRO A 221 8.50 23.93 -0.59
N GLY A 222 8.91 22.67 -0.56
CA GLY A 222 8.75 21.78 0.59
C GLY A 222 7.33 21.26 0.78
N VAL A 223 6.42 21.51 -0.17
CA VAL A 223 5.03 21.05 -0.13
C VAL A 223 4.87 19.73 -0.87
N ARG A 224 4.05 18.83 -0.33
CA ARG A 224 3.53 17.65 -1.02
C ARG A 224 2.03 17.53 -0.80
N MET A 225 1.27 17.58 -1.87
CA MET A 225 -0.18 17.43 -1.86
C MET A 225 -0.58 16.09 -2.46
N LYS A 226 -1.38 15.32 -1.74
CA LYS A 226 -2.05 14.13 -2.28
C LYS A 226 -3.43 14.52 -2.81
N VAL A 227 -3.70 14.18 -4.07
CA VAL A 227 -4.94 14.48 -4.77
C VAL A 227 -5.74 13.19 -4.93
N ASN A 228 -6.85 13.08 -4.21
CA ASN A 228 -7.72 11.90 -4.24
C ASN A 228 -8.58 11.85 -5.51
N SER A 229 -8.95 13.02 -6.05
CA SER A 229 -9.68 13.10 -7.31
C SER A 229 -9.55 14.47 -7.95
N ALA A 230 -9.67 14.52 -9.27
CA ALA A 230 -9.83 15.75 -10.03
C ALA A 230 -11.12 15.66 -10.85
N LEU A 231 -12.02 16.63 -10.71
CA LEU A 231 -13.29 16.67 -11.46
C LEU A 231 -13.34 17.93 -12.31
N PHE A 232 -13.92 17.84 -13.50
CA PHE A 232 -14.08 19.00 -14.38
C PHE A 232 -15.55 19.33 -14.58
N TRP A 233 -16.00 20.37 -13.89
CA TRP A 233 -17.36 20.88 -13.99
C TRP A 233 -17.43 21.94 -15.07
N LEU A 234 -18.39 21.80 -15.98
CA LEU A 234 -18.64 22.72 -17.08
C LEU A 234 -19.89 23.53 -16.78
N GLU A 235 -19.74 24.85 -16.80
CA GLU A 235 -20.86 25.77 -16.74
C GLU A 235 -21.52 25.83 -18.12
N THR A 236 -22.79 25.43 -18.18
CA THR A 236 -23.45 25.09 -19.44
C THR A 236 -24.79 25.78 -19.56
N LEU A 237 -25.03 26.36 -20.73
CA LEU A 237 -26.31 26.92 -21.14
C LEU A 237 -27.11 25.86 -21.92
N PRO A 238 -28.26 25.40 -21.41
CA PRO A 238 -29.14 24.51 -22.14
C PRO A 238 -30.05 25.27 -23.11
N SER A 239 -30.32 24.68 -24.27
CA SER A 239 -31.27 25.23 -25.25
C SER A 239 -32.72 25.24 -24.77
N ILE A 240 -33.11 24.29 -23.92
CA ILE A 240 -34.48 24.17 -23.38
C ILE A 240 -34.82 25.31 -22.42
N ASN A 241 -33.81 25.84 -21.71
CA ASN A 241 -33.97 26.95 -20.78
C ASN A 241 -32.72 27.83 -20.77
N PRO A 242 -32.59 28.74 -21.77
CA PRO A 242 -31.38 29.53 -21.97
C PRO A 242 -31.21 30.66 -20.93
N ASP A 243 -32.14 30.83 -19.99
CA ASP A 243 -32.03 31.80 -18.90
C ASP A 243 -31.44 31.18 -17.61
N THR A 244 -31.04 29.91 -17.65
CA THR A 244 -30.48 29.17 -16.51
C THR A 244 -29.15 28.52 -16.86
N LEU A 245 -28.20 28.55 -15.94
CA LEU A 245 -26.94 27.82 -16.04
C LEU A 245 -27.03 26.53 -15.26
N ILE A 246 -26.53 25.46 -15.85
CA ILE A 246 -26.38 24.17 -15.20
C ILE A 246 -24.91 23.77 -15.16
N GLU A 247 -24.57 22.90 -14.22
CA GLU A 247 -23.25 22.30 -14.14
C GLU A 247 -23.32 20.86 -14.66
N VAL A 248 -22.44 20.52 -15.59
CA VAL A 248 -22.29 19.15 -16.07
C VAL A 248 -20.86 18.68 -15.87
N LEU A 249 -20.70 17.40 -15.53
CA LEU A 249 -19.39 16.82 -15.25
C LEU A 249 -18.79 16.22 -16.52
N ALA A 250 -17.57 16.66 -16.89
CA ALA A 250 -16.71 15.96 -17.83
C ALA A 250 -15.81 14.99 -17.06
N THR A 251 -15.85 13.71 -17.43
CA THR A 251 -15.03 12.67 -16.80
C THR A 251 -13.58 12.74 -17.26
N ASN A 252 -12.65 12.25 -16.42
CA ASN A 252 -11.26 12.09 -16.83
C ASN A 252 -11.09 10.90 -17.78
N ARG A 253 -10.35 11.11 -18.86
CA ARG A 253 -9.76 10.08 -19.69
C ARG A 253 -8.39 9.64 -19.16
N ALA A 254 -7.65 10.55 -18.54
CA ALA A 254 -6.40 10.25 -17.85
C ALA A 254 -6.32 11.07 -16.56
N PHE A 255 -5.88 10.42 -15.48
CA PHE A 255 -5.58 11.02 -14.19
C PHE A 255 -4.31 10.32 -13.66
N THR A 256 -3.19 11.02 -13.67
CA THR A 256 -1.88 10.50 -13.30
C THR A 256 -0.99 11.63 -12.76
N PHE A 257 0.23 11.31 -12.37
CA PHE A 257 1.26 12.28 -12.07
C PHE A 257 2.62 11.82 -12.57
N ILE A 258 3.49 12.79 -12.81
CA ILE A 258 4.89 12.60 -13.15
C ILE A 258 5.73 13.20 -12.03
N TYR A 259 6.88 12.61 -11.74
CA TYR A 259 7.73 13.06 -10.64
C TYR A 259 9.21 12.77 -10.91
N ASP A 260 10.07 13.53 -10.23
CA ASP A 260 11.52 13.45 -10.27
C ASP A 260 12.10 13.88 -8.91
N PRO A 261 13.19 13.26 -8.41
CA PRO A 261 13.87 12.09 -8.96
C PRO A 261 13.09 10.78 -8.76
N ARG A 262 13.41 9.77 -9.57
CA ARG A 262 13.07 8.38 -9.20
C ARG A 262 14.02 7.92 -8.10
N PRO A 263 13.54 7.24 -7.04
CA PRO A 263 14.41 6.85 -5.94
C PRO A 263 15.42 5.81 -6.43
N PRO A 264 16.74 6.05 -6.28
CA PRO A 264 17.77 5.11 -6.73
C PRO A 264 17.64 3.79 -5.97
N VAL A 265 17.90 2.64 -6.57
CA VAL A 265 17.81 1.33 -5.88
C VAL A 265 19.17 1.01 -5.24
N ASP A 266 19.19 0.82 -3.91
CA ASP A 266 20.37 0.38 -3.15
C ASP A 266 20.41 -1.16 -3.10
N SER A 267 21.57 -1.76 -3.37
CA SER A 267 21.75 -3.22 -3.32
C SER A 267 21.70 -3.81 -1.91
N THR A 268 21.85 -2.97 -0.88
CA THR A 268 21.80 -3.36 0.54
C THR A 268 20.43 -3.14 1.17
N GLU A 269 19.42 -2.88 0.35
CA GLU A 269 18.06 -2.60 0.78
C GLU A 269 17.11 -3.70 0.30
N LEU A 270 15.98 -3.87 0.98
CA LEU A 270 14.79 -4.52 0.46
C LEU A 270 13.68 -3.48 0.37
N ARG A 271 13.02 -3.41 -0.79
CA ARG A 271 11.90 -2.50 -1.06
C ARG A 271 10.60 -3.23 -1.30
N VAL A 272 9.53 -2.63 -0.80
CA VAL A 272 8.16 -3.12 -0.94
C VAL A 272 7.20 -1.96 -1.19
N GLY A 273 6.37 -2.06 -2.22
CA GLY A 273 5.34 -1.04 -2.52
C GLY A 273 5.85 0.11 -3.40
N GLY A 274 5.23 1.28 -3.31
CA GLY A 274 5.57 2.46 -4.10
C GLY A 274 4.97 2.55 -5.51
N ALA A 275 5.27 3.66 -6.20
CA ALA A 275 4.93 3.88 -7.60
C ALA A 275 6.17 4.43 -8.35
N PRO A 276 6.93 3.60 -9.08
CA PRO A 276 6.59 2.25 -9.47
C PRO A 276 6.64 1.27 -8.31
N ALA A 277 5.77 0.25 -8.34
CA ALA A 277 5.76 -0.74 -7.27
C ALA A 277 7.00 -1.64 -7.34
N TRP A 278 7.67 -1.80 -6.21
CA TRP A 278 8.82 -2.68 -5.99
C TRP A 278 8.43 -3.95 -5.26
N ARG A 279 9.08 -5.05 -5.67
CA ARG A 279 9.11 -6.32 -4.95
C ARG A 279 10.54 -6.72 -4.66
N SER A 280 10.77 -7.27 -3.47
CA SER A 280 12.04 -7.87 -3.11
C SER A 280 11.94 -9.38 -3.11
N ILE A 281 12.83 -10.06 -3.82
CA ILE A 281 12.87 -11.52 -3.92
C ILE A 281 14.04 -12.03 -3.11
N LEU A 282 13.80 -12.99 -2.22
CA LEU A 282 14.81 -13.71 -1.47
C LEU A 282 14.87 -15.15 -1.95
N ASP A 283 16.07 -15.63 -2.29
CA ASP A 283 16.31 -17.04 -2.62
C ASP A 283 16.84 -17.73 -1.36
N LEU A 284 15.99 -18.54 -0.75
CA LEU A 284 16.26 -19.24 0.51
C LEU A 284 17.09 -20.50 0.24
N ALA A 285 18.06 -20.73 1.11
CA ALA A 285 18.93 -21.89 1.14
C ALA A 285 19.00 -22.42 2.58
N ILE A 286 17.87 -22.97 3.03
CA ILE A 286 17.76 -23.49 4.40
C ILE A 286 18.67 -24.72 4.55
N PRO A 287 19.59 -24.73 5.53
CA PRO A 287 20.48 -25.86 5.71
C PRO A 287 19.70 -27.09 6.20
N SER A 288 20.17 -28.29 5.85
CA SER A 288 19.58 -29.55 6.33
C SER A 288 19.97 -29.88 7.77
N ALA A 289 20.99 -29.21 8.32
CA ALA A 289 21.40 -29.34 9.71
C ALA A 289 22.05 -28.06 10.24
N LEU A 290 21.88 -27.79 11.54
CA LEU A 290 22.51 -26.67 12.23
C LEU A 290 23.75 -27.13 12.99
N ASN A 291 24.83 -26.35 12.84
CA ASN A 291 26.13 -26.60 13.48
C ASN A 291 26.47 -25.55 14.56
N GLY A 292 25.53 -24.68 14.93
CA GLY A 292 25.74 -23.58 15.86
C GLY A 292 24.46 -22.76 16.08
N PRO A 293 24.51 -21.71 16.94
CA PRO A 293 25.67 -21.22 17.70
C PRO A 293 26.08 -22.13 18.88
N VAL A 294 27.21 -21.83 19.55
CA VAL A 294 27.72 -22.62 20.69
C VAL A 294 26.66 -22.85 21.77
N ASP A 295 25.81 -21.85 22.01
CA ASP A 295 24.72 -21.94 22.98
C ASP A 295 23.67 -22.99 22.58
N LEU A 296 23.33 -23.10 21.28
CA LEU A 296 22.49 -24.18 20.75
C LEU A 296 23.18 -25.53 21.01
N CYS A 297 24.45 -25.65 20.63
CA CYS A 297 25.19 -26.90 20.75
C CYS A 297 25.52 -27.31 22.19
N ALA A 298 25.38 -26.40 23.15
CA ALA A 298 25.52 -26.69 24.58
C ALA A 298 24.24 -27.33 25.15
N GLU A 299 23.07 -27.00 24.60
CA GLU A 299 21.78 -27.53 25.01
C GLU A 299 21.38 -28.80 24.24
N VAL A 300 21.82 -28.92 22.99
CA VAL A 300 21.55 -30.08 22.12
C VAL A 300 22.82 -30.54 21.40
N SER A 301 22.97 -31.86 21.20
CA SER A 301 24.13 -32.42 20.47
C SER A 301 24.11 -32.00 18.99
N CYS A 302 25.04 -31.14 18.58
CA CYS A 302 25.24 -30.77 17.18
C CYS A 302 26.04 -31.83 16.38
N PRO A 303 25.80 -32.00 15.06
CA PRO A 303 24.84 -31.26 14.23
C PRO A 303 23.40 -31.63 14.55
N VAL A 304 22.54 -30.62 14.63
CA VAL A 304 21.10 -30.79 14.81
C VAL A 304 20.48 -30.94 13.43
N ALA A 305 19.98 -32.13 13.09
CA ALA A 305 19.23 -32.33 11.86
C ALA A 305 17.96 -31.47 11.89
N LEU A 306 17.75 -30.67 10.84
CA LEU A 306 16.51 -29.93 10.66
C LEU A 306 15.51 -30.83 9.96
N THR A 307 14.48 -31.23 10.68
CA THR A 307 13.30 -31.91 10.13
C THR A 307 12.05 -31.05 10.35
N PRO A 308 10.98 -31.24 9.57
CA PRO A 308 9.76 -30.45 9.72
C PRO A 308 9.14 -30.55 11.13
N GLU A 309 9.31 -31.69 11.80
CA GLU A 309 8.71 -32.00 13.11
C GLU A 309 9.40 -31.26 14.26
N VAL A 310 10.72 -31.06 14.17
CA VAL A 310 11.47 -30.35 15.21
C VAL A 310 11.30 -28.84 15.12
N ILE A 311 10.96 -28.30 13.95
CA ILE A 311 10.73 -26.87 13.76
C ILE A 311 9.39 -26.51 14.36
N SER A 312 9.36 -25.90 15.53
CA SER A 312 8.13 -25.46 16.20
C SER A 312 7.66 -24.08 15.74
N PHE A 313 8.60 -23.21 15.39
CA PHE A 313 8.35 -21.87 14.86
C PHE A 313 9.51 -21.43 13.96
N ALA A 314 9.21 -20.66 12.92
CA ALA A 314 10.19 -19.90 12.16
C ALA A 314 9.62 -18.53 11.77
N ALA A 315 10.46 -17.49 11.81
CA ALA A 315 10.13 -16.15 11.37
C ALA A 315 11.31 -15.48 10.65
N LEU A 316 10.99 -14.80 9.55
CA LEU A 316 11.91 -13.89 8.89
C LEU A 316 11.90 -12.56 9.65
N ARG A 317 13.05 -12.14 10.14
CA ARG A 317 13.25 -10.88 10.85
C ARG A 317 13.82 -9.85 9.90
N LEU A 318 13.06 -8.79 9.64
CA LEU A 318 13.46 -7.66 8.80
C LEU A 318 13.65 -6.43 9.67
N THR A 319 14.77 -5.74 9.51
CA THR A 319 15.03 -4.47 10.21
C THR A 319 14.56 -3.32 9.33
N THR A 320 13.70 -2.44 9.85
CA THR A 320 13.21 -1.29 9.10
C THR A 320 14.33 -0.29 8.86
N ARG A 321 14.31 0.34 7.69
CA ARG A 321 15.27 1.35 7.25
C ARG A 321 14.51 2.61 6.85
N THR A 322 15.07 3.78 7.13
CA THR A 322 14.50 5.05 6.68
C THR A 322 14.69 5.20 5.17
N PRO A 323 13.61 5.25 4.37
CA PRO A 323 13.72 5.58 2.95
C PRO A 323 14.08 7.08 2.76
N PRO A 324 14.41 7.54 1.54
CA PRO A 324 14.57 8.96 1.29
C PRO A 324 13.31 9.73 1.72
N ALA A 325 13.47 10.91 2.32
CA ALA A 325 12.38 11.64 2.97
C ALA A 325 11.15 11.86 2.07
N SER A 326 11.39 12.05 0.78
CA SER A 326 10.37 12.23 -0.26
C SER A 326 9.43 11.02 -0.45
N PHE A 327 9.91 9.82 -0.07
CA PHE A 327 9.21 8.55 -0.26
C PHE A 327 8.92 7.83 1.06
N ALA A 328 9.19 8.48 2.19
CA ALA A 328 8.84 7.95 3.50
C ALA A 328 7.31 7.77 3.62
N PRO A 329 6.83 6.60 4.09
CA PRO A 329 5.41 6.37 4.34
C PRO A 329 4.82 7.49 5.18
N SER A 330 3.62 7.93 4.80
CA SER A 330 2.82 8.89 5.57
C SER A 330 1.53 8.30 6.14
N ASP A 331 1.22 7.07 5.74
CA ASP A 331 0.09 6.28 6.25
C ASP A 331 0.52 4.79 6.31
N THR A 332 -0.29 3.98 6.97
CA THR A 332 -0.06 2.54 7.13
C THR A 332 0.05 1.85 5.76
N LEU A 333 1.08 1.05 5.56
CA LEU A 333 1.24 0.21 4.35
C LEU A 333 1.24 -1.27 4.73
N SER A 334 0.84 -2.13 3.78
CA SER A 334 0.85 -3.58 3.99
C SER A 334 2.13 -4.22 3.46
N LEU A 335 2.63 -5.18 4.23
CA LEU A 335 3.70 -6.10 3.85
C LEU A 335 3.13 -7.51 3.72
N ASP A 336 3.33 -8.14 2.57
CA ASP A 336 2.99 -9.52 2.32
C ASP A 336 4.22 -10.32 1.90
N LEU A 337 4.18 -11.63 2.16
CA LEU A 337 5.20 -12.59 1.79
C LEU A 337 4.54 -13.74 1.04
N ARG A 338 5.03 -14.05 -0.16
CA ARG A 338 4.50 -15.12 -1.02
C ARG A 338 5.62 -15.95 -1.64
N SER A 339 5.40 -17.25 -1.80
CA SER A 339 6.30 -18.08 -2.60
C SER A 339 6.27 -17.68 -4.07
N VAL A 340 7.42 -17.72 -4.74
CA VAL A 340 7.55 -17.49 -6.20
C VAL A 340 7.46 -18.84 -6.90
N LEU A 341 6.36 -19.13 -7.58
CA LEU A 341 6.07 -20.50 -8.05
C LEU A 341 6.92 -20.93 -9.26
N ALA A 342 7.41 -19.98 -10.06
CA ALA A 342 8.29 -20.25 -11.20
C ALA A 342 9.45 -19.23 -11.24
N PRO A 343 10.52 -19.42 -10.44
CA PRO A 343 11.60 -18.43 -10.29
C PRO A 343 12.32 -18.07 -11.61
N ASP A 344 12.31 -18.96 -12.59
CA ASP A 344 12.83 -18.77 -13.94
C ASP A 344 12.03 -17.74 -14.77
N LEU A 345 10.78 -17.45 -14.38
CA LEU A 345 9.90 -16.45 -15.02
C LEU A 345 9.94 -15.07 -14.34
N LEU A 346 10.85 -14.85 -13.39
CA LEU A 346 11.05 -13.52 -12.80
C LEU A 346 11.39 -12.49 -13.90
N PRO A 347 10.92 -11.22 -13.76
CA PRO A 347 10.22 -10.66 -12.61
C PRO A 347 8.71 -10.96 -12.57
N LYS A 348 8.09 -11.49 -13.63
CA LYS A 348 6.61 -11.65 -13.73
C LYS A 348 6.14 -13.08 -13.41
N SER A 349 6.85 -13.74 -12.49
CA SER A 349 6.51 -15.09 -12.03
C SER A 349 5.17 -15.12 -11.28
N PRO A 350 4.35 -16.18 -11.43
CA PRO A 350 3.17 -16.40 -10.59
C PRO A 350 3.56 -16.55 -9.12
N LEU A 351 2.74 -15.99 -8.23
CA LEU A 351 2.94 -16.06 -6.78
C LEU A 351 1.97 -17.04 -6.13
N GLY A 352 2.44 -17.70 -5.08
CA GLY A 352 1.64 -18.57 -4.22
C GLY A 352 0.70 -17.79 -3.29
N PRO A 353 0.01 -18.48 -2.37
CA PRO A 353 -0.81 -17.84 -1.36
C PRO A 353 0.04 -16.99 -0.40
N THR A 354 -0.61 -15.99 0.20
CA THR A 354 -0.03 -15.19 1.30
C THR A 354 0.41 -16.06 2.46
N GLN A 355 1.58 -15.74 3.03
CA GLN A 355 2.10 -16.37 4.26
C GLN A 355 1.75 -15.57 5.53
N VAL A 356 1.26 -14.33 5.39
CA VAL A 356 1.08 -13.37 6.49
C VAL A 356 -0.39 -13.11 6.81
N GLY A 357 -1.31 -13.60 5.97
CA GLY A 357 -2.75 -13.52 6.17
C GLY A 357 -3.44 -12.60 5.14
N LEU A 358 -4.77 -12.50 5.21
CA LEU A 358 -5.58 -11.88 4.16
C LEU A 358 -5.27 -10.40 3.87
N VAL A 359 -4.78 -9.66 4.86
CA VAL A 359 -4.49 -8.23 4.76
C VAL A 359 -2.99 -7.90 4.80
N GLY A 360 -2.13 -8.93 4.86
CA GLY A 360 -0.70 -8.77 5.15
C GLY A 360 -0.45 -8.25 6.57
N GLU A 361 0.81 -7.94 6.86
CA GLU A 361 1.22 -7.22 8.06
C GLU A 361 1.05 -5.72 7.80
N LEU A 362 0.28 -5.03 8.64
CA LEU A 362 0.09 -3.58 8.55
C LEU A 362 1.20 -2.88 9.33
N LEU A 363 1.97 -2.03 8.63
CA LEU A 363 3.13 -1.35 9.19
C LEU A 363 2.90 0.16 9.20
N GLU A 364 3.00 0.73 10.39
CA GLU A 364 2.80 2.15 10.63
C GLU A 364 3.98 3.01 10.13
N PRO A 365 3.74 4.26 9.72
CA PRO A 365 4.78 5.17 9.23
C PRO A 365 5.97 5.37 10.17
N GLU A 366 5.73 5.39 11.48
CA GLU A 366 6.75 5.67 12.50
C GLU A 366 7.90 4.66 12.42
N LEU A 367 7.60 3.40 12.05
CA LEU A 367 8.56 2.31 11.90
C LEU A 367 9.64 2.60 10.84
N PHE A 368 9.37 3.50 9.89
CA PHE A 368 10.29 3.91 8.83
C PHE A 368 10.80 5.35 9.01
N GLY A 369 10.41 6.01 10.10
CA GLY A 369 10.80 7.37 10.46
C GLY A 369 11.46 7.39 11.83
N SER A 370 10.73 7.85 12.84
CA SER A 370 11.22 8.04 14.22
C SER A 370 11.63 6.74 14.91
N GLU A 371 11.10 5.59 14.48
CA GLU A 371 11.35 4.26 15.03
C GLU A 371 12.08 3.35 14.03
N ALA A 372 12.78 3.93 13.04
CA ALA A 372 13.62 3.15 12.13
C ALA A 372 14.68 2.32 12.88
N GLY A 373 15.02 1.16 12.33
CA GLY A 373 15.82 0.14 13.01
C GLY A 373 14.99 -0.84 13.84
N THR A 374 13.66 -0.74 13.79
CA THR A 374 12.74 -1.68 14.44
C THR A 374 12.73 -3.01 13.69
N VAL A 375 12.69 -4.12 14.43
CA VAL A 375 12.64 -5.46 13.84
C VAL A 375 11.20 -5.93 13.70
N ILE A 376 10.81 -6.25 12.46
CA ILE A 376 9.53 -6.85 12.10
C ILE A 376 9.71 -8.37 11.96
N GLU A 377 8.87 -9.14 12.63
CA GLU A 377 8.86 -10.61 12.57
C GLU A 377 7.74 -11.09 11.66
N ILE A 378 8.09 -11.74 10.56
CA ILE A 378 7.14 -12.35 9.62
C ILE A 378 7.14 -13.86 9.84
N PRO A 379 6.06 -14.46 10.41
CA PRO A 379 5.99 -15.89 10.61
C PRO A 379 6.02 -16.65 9.28
N VAL A 380 6.95 -17.59 9.13
CA VAL A 380 7.14 -18.41 7.91
C VAL A 380 7.26 -19.90 8.25
N THR A 381 6.74 -20.31 9.40
CA THR A 381 6.89 -21.69 9.92
C THR A 381 6.45 -22.76 8.91
N GLY A 382 5.28 -22.58 8.27
CA GLY A 382 4.78 -23.53 7.26
C GLY A 382 5.73 -23.63 6.07
N LEU A 383 6.12 -22.50 5.51
CA LEU A 383 7.05 -22.42 4.39
C LEU A 383 8.40 -23.08 4.71
N ILE A 384 9.01 -22.79 5.87
CA ILE A 384 10.32 -23.36 6.23
C ILE A 384 10.21 -24.87 6.42
N ARG A 385 9.13 -25.37 7.03
CA ARG A 385 8.87 -26.81 7.13
C ARG A 385 8.73 -27.46 5.75
N ASP A 386 8.04 -26.81 4.81
CA ASP A 386 7.86 -27.31 3.46
C ASP A 386 9.18 -27.32 2.68
N ILE A 387 10.02 -26.29 2.83
CA ILE A 387 11.36 -26.24 2.22
C ILE A 387 12.23 -27.38 2.75
N VAL A 388 12.24 -27.59 4.08
CA VAL A 388 13.01 -28.67 4.72
C VAL A 388 12.49 -30.04 4.31
N ARG A 389 11.17 -30.19 4.10
CA ARG A 389 10.57 -31.43 3.59
C ARG A 389 10.88 -31.67 2.11
N GLY A 390 11.06 -30.60 1.33
CA GLY A 390 11.20 -30.63 -0.13
C GLY A 390 9.87 -30.63 -0.89
N GLU A 391 8.75 -30.64 -0.18
CA GLU A 391 7.40 -30.61 -0.75
C GLU A 391 6.41 -29.98 0.24
N THR A 392 5.31 -29.45 -0.29
CA THR A 392 4.20 -28.96 0.53
C THR A 392 3.46 -30.14 1.19
N LEU A 393 2.61 -29.85 2.18
CA LEU A 393 1.77 -30.88 2.82
C LEU A 393 0.86 -31.65 1.85
N ASP A 394 0.54 -31.05 0.70
CA ASP A 394 -0.28 -31.67 -0.35
C ASP A 394 0.57 -32.45 -1.38
N GLY A 395 1.89 -32.56 -1.19
CA GLY A 395 2.81 -33.25 -2.09
C GLY A 395 3.17 -32.44 -3.36
N ASN A 396 2.98 -31.12 -3.33
CA ASN A 396 3.37 -30.26 -4.45
C ASN A 396 4.83 -29.81 -4.31
N PRO A 397 5.54 -29.52 -5.43
CA PRO A 397 6.86 -28.93 -5.37
C PRO A 397 6.88 -27.63 -4.56
N VAL A 398 7.83 -27.52 -3.63
CA VAL A 398 8.06 -26.29 -2.86
C VAL A 398 9.00 -25.36 -3.62
N SER A 399 8.73 -24.06 -3.57
CA SER A 399 9.68 -23.04 -4.04
C SER A 399 10.49 -22.50 -2.88
N SER A 400 11.80 -22.45 -3.06
CA SER A 400 12.73 -21.80 -2.12
C SER A 400 12.88 -20.30 -2.37
N SER A 401 12.21 -19.73 -3.38
CA SER A 401 12.19 -18.28 -3.62
C SER A 401 10.92 -17.66 -3.05
N VAL A 402 11.07 -16.55 -2.32
CA VAL A 402 9.94 -15.77 -1.78
C VAL A 402 9.98 -14.34 -2.26
N ALA A 403 8.80 -13.74 -2.42
CA ALA A 403 8.61 -12.33 -2.73
C ALA A 403 8.05 -11.62 -1.50
N LEU A 404 8.71 -10.53 -1.11
CA LEU A 404 8.18 -9.47 -0.26
C LEU A 404 7.54 -8.43 -1.17
N LEU A 405 6.27 -8.11 -0.92
CA LEU A 405 5.48 -7.21 -1.75
C LEU A 405 4.40 -6.50 -0.93
N SER A 406 3.85 -5.42 -1.49
CA SER A 406 2.64 -4.82 -0.94
C SER A 406 1.45 -5.65 -1.40
N LEU A 407 0.40 -5.75 -0.58
CA LEU A 407 -0.81 -6.47 -0.99
C LEU A 407 -1.48 -5.82 -2.21
N PHE A 408 -1.34 -4.49 -2.33
CA PHE A 408 -1.82 -3.69 -3.45
C PHE A 408 -0.64 -2.98 -4.12
N GLU A 409 -0.50 -3.15 -5.43
CA GLU A 409 0.62 -2.64 -6.21
C GLU A 409 0.12 -1.89 -7.44
N PRO A 410 0.24 -0.55 -7.49
CA PRO A 410 0.73 0.34 -6.44
C PRO A 410 -0.39 0.76 -5.46
N LEU A 411 -0.03 1.11 -4.22
CA LEU A 411 -0.96 1.68 -3.21
C LEU A 411 -0.68 3.17 -2.95
N SER A 412 0.58 3.58 -3.03
CA SER A 412 1.00 4.95 -2.83
C SER A 412 2.33 5.24 -3.55
N LEU A 413 2.78 6.50 -3.54
CA LEU A 413 4.13 6.86 -4.04
C LEU A 413 5.22 6.36 -3.07
N GLN A 414 4.90 6.30 -1.79
CA GLN A 414 5.79 5.90 -0.70
C GLN A 414 6.01 4.39 -0.71
N PHE A 415 7.12 3.94 -0.12
CA PHE A 415 7.45 2.52 -0.05
C PHE A 415 8.07 2.15 1.28
N LEU A 416 7.97 0.87 1.61
CA LEU A 416 8.60 0.27 2.78
C LEU A 416 10.04 -0.10 2.42
N SER A 417 10.96 0.24 3.32
CA SER A 417 12.39 0.01 3.16
C SER A 417 12.92 -0.80 4.35
N PHE A 418 13.66 -1.86 4.07
CA PHE A 418 14.31 -2.70 5.09
C PHE A 418 15.78 -2.87 4.76
N ASP A 419 16.58 -3.17 5.78
CA ASP A 419 17.95 -3.62 5.58
C ASP A 419 17.98 -4.96 4.85
N GLY A 420 18.78 -5.03 3.79
CA GLY A 420 18.97 -6.20 2.94
C GLY A 420 20.31 -6.89 3.15
N ALA A 421 20.67 -7.77 2.22
CA ALA A 421 21.92 -8.52 2.28
C ALA A 421 23.14 -7.56 2.34
N GLY A 422 24.05 -7.79 3.29
CA GLY A 422 25.26 -6.98 3.45
C GLY A 422 25.05 -5.64 4.17
N ALA A 423 23.84 -5.30 4.58
CA ALA A 423 23.59 -4.21 5.51
C ALA A 423 24.01 -4.59 6.95
N PRO A 424 24.31 -3.62 7.84
CA PRO A 424 24.69 -3.91 9.23
C PRO A 424 23.63 -4.71 10.01
N ALA A 425 22.35 -4.53 9.70
CA ALA A 425 21.24 -5.26 10.29
C ALA A 425 20.49 -6.08 9.22
N GLU A 426 21.25 -6.84 8.42
CA GLU A 426 20.74 -7.74 7.40
C GLU A 426 19.63 -8.68 7.92
N PRO A 427 18.77 -9.21 7.03
CA PRO A 427 17.70 -10.11 7.43
C PRO A 427 18.22 -11.33 8.20
N VAL A 428 17.46 -11.77 9.21
CA VAL A 428 17.79 -12.94 10.05
C VAL A 428 16.63 -13.93 10.01
N LEU A 429 16.92 -15.22 9.86
CA LEU A 429 15.93 -16.26 10.06
C LEU A 429 16.00 -16.75 11.50
N ARG A 430 14.93 -16.50 12.26
CA ARG A 430 14.76 -17.01 13.62
C ARG A 430 14.00 -18.34 13.56
N ILE A 431 14.54 -19.38 14.17
CA ILE A 431 13.93 -20.70 14.24
C ILE A 431 13.87 -21.15 15.71
N ILE A 432 12.73 -21.67 16.14
CA ILE A 432 12.58 -22.33 17.43
C ILE A 432 12.42 -23.82 17.18
N LEU A 433 13.34 -24.60 17.73
CA LEU A 433 13.35 -26.06 17.64
C LEU A 433 12.86 -26.66 18.95
N THR A 434 12.04 -27.70 18.87
CA THR A 434 11.53 -28.42 20.04
C THR A 434 11.79 -29.92 19.88
N PHE A 435 12.45 -30.51 20.88
CA PHE A 435 12.83 -31.92 20.92
C PHE A 435 12.11 -32.62 22.07
N SER A 436 11.64 -33.84 21.83
CA SER A 436 11.12 -34.74 22.86
C SER A 436 12.16 -35.80 23.20
N ASN A 437 12.78 -35.71 24.38
CA ASN A 437 13.59 -36.79 24.91
C ASN A 437 12.65 -37.89 25.41
N GLY A 438 12.40 -38.91 24.59
CA GLY A 438 11.51 -40.01 24.99
C GLY A 438 11.09 -41.02 23.93
N ILE A 439 11.39 -40.82 22.64
CA ILE A 439 11.17 -41.85 21.62
C ILE A 439 12.45 -41.97 20.79
N GLY A 440 13.32 -42.88 21.19
CA GLY A 440 14.48 -43.27 20.39
C GLY A 440 14.11 -44.33 19.35
N GLY A 441 14.88 -44.35 18.25
CA GLY A 441 15.06 -45.50 17.38
C GLY A 441 14.26 -45.48 16.09
#